data_AF-A0A838HQK0-F1
#
_entry.id   AF-A0A838HQK0-F1
#
_cell.length_a   1.000
_cell.length_b   1.000
_cell.length_c   1.000
_cell.angle_alpha   90.00
_cell.angle_beta   90.00
_cell.angle_gamma   90.00
#
_symmetry.space_group_name_H-M   'P 1'
#
loop_
_entity.id
_entity.type
_entity.pdbx_description
1 polymer ?
#
loop_
_entity_poly.entity_id
_entity_poly.type
_entity_poly.pdbx_seq_one_letter_code
_entity_poly.pdbx_strand_id
1 'polypeptide(L)' 'MPVRLHDGRLLAIECKISNGPKNSWKRLNREVGGKAERWRGHFGGQVVTAAVLAGMYDLSCLLAAQADGVHVSGSMTSSR' A
#
# COMPACT_ATOMS: atom_id res chain seq x y z
N MET A 1 5.23 -9.61 -3.02
CA MET A 1 6.37 -9.92 -3.93
C MET A 1 7.49 -8.91 -3.68
N PRO A 2 8.71 -9.33 -3.34
CA PRO A 2 9.85 -8.42 -3.22
C PRO A 2 10.54 -8.16 -4.57
N VAL A 3 10.87 -6.91 -4.85
CA VAL A 3 11.63 -6.48 -6.04
C VAL A 3 12.86 -5.68 -5.57
N ARG A 4 14.03 -5.87 -6.20
CA ARG A 4 15.20 -5.04 -5.92
C ARG A 4 15.14 -3.77 -6.76
N LEU A 5 15.19 -2.61 -6.12
CA LEU A 5 15.30 -1.31 -6.79
C LEU A 5 16.74 -1.08 -7.28
N HIS A 6 16.90 -0.20 -8.26
CA HIS A 6 18.20 0.13 -8.85
C HIS A 6 19.19 0.73 -7.82
N ASP A 7 18.68 1.34 -6.76
CA ASP A 7 19.45 1.91 -5.66
C ASP A 7 19.79 0.89 -4.56
N GLY A 8 19.50 -0.40 -4.80
CA GLY A 8 19.78 -1.47 -3.85
C GLY A 8 18.70 -1.68 -2.79
N ARG A 9 17.66 -0.84 -2.68
CA ARG A 9 16.56 -1.05 -1.71
C ARG A 9 15.62 -2.17 -2.15
N LEU A 10 14.89 -2.73 -1.17
CA LEU A 10 13.86 -3.74 -1.38
C LEU A 10 12.49 -3.08 -1.53
N LEU A 11 11.81 -3.29 -2.64
CA LEU A 11 10.41 -2.92 -2.82
C LEU A 11 9.51 -4.11 -2.48
N ALA A 12 8.76 -4.01 -1.39
CA ALA A 12 7.79 -5.01 -0.97
C ALA A 12 6.40 -4.64 -1.48
N ILE A 13 5.88 -5.44 -2.42
CA ILE A 13 4.63 -5.16 -3.14
C ILE A 13 3.50 -6.04 -2.61
N GLU A 14 2.38 -5.40 -2.28
CA GLU A 14 1.09 -6.03 -2.02
C GLU A 14 0.07 -5.65 -3.10
N CYS A 15 -0.73 -6.61 -3.55
CA CYS A 15 -1.81 -6.38 -4.51
C CYS A 15 -3.16 -6.53 -3.83
N LYS A 16 -4.05 -5.55 -4.03
CA LYS A 16 -5.39 -5.58 -3.43
C LYS A 16 -6.44 -5.12 -4.43
N ILE A 17 -7.54 -5.85 -4.45
CA ILE A 17 -8.79 -5.42 -5.07
C ILE A 17 -9.79 -5.06 -3.96
N SER A 18 -10.56 -4.00 -4.17
CA SER A 18 -11.68 -3.62 -3.30
C SER A 18 -12.93 -3.32 -4.13
N ASN A 19 -14.08 -3.68 -3.58
CA ASN A 19 -15.39 -3.47 -4.21
C ASN A 19 -16.18 -2.32 -3.56
N GLY A 20 -15.56 -1.58 -2.63
CA GLY A 20 -16.22 -0.42 -2.02
C GLY A 20 -15.43 0.27 -0.89
N PRO A 21 -15.89 1.46 -0.48
CA PRO A 21 -15.11 2.41 0.35
C PRO A 21 -14.83 1.92 1.77
N LYS A 22 -15.81 1.24 2.38
CA LYS A 22 -15.64 0.69 3.74
C LYS A 22 -14.59 -0.43 3.77
N ASN A 23 -14.60 -1.29 2.75
CA ASN A 23 -13.67 -2.41 2.68
C ASN A 23 -12.25 -1.95 2.27
N SER A 24 -12.11 -0.86 1.50
CA SER A 24 -10.79 -0.34 1.13
C SER A 24 -9.92 0.01 2.34
N TRP A 25 -10.50 0.61 3.40
CA TRP A 25 -9.78 0.93 4.63
C TRP A 25 -9.13 -0.28 5.30
N LYS A 26 -9.88 -1.39 5.38
CA LYS A 26 -9.34 -2.65 5.90
C LYS A 26 -8.23 -3.18 4.99
N ARG A 27 -8.47 -3.21 3.67
CA ARG A 27 -7.56 -3.82 2.71
C ARG A 27 -6.25 -3.06 2.54
N LEU A 28 -6.29 -1.73 2.60
CA LEU A 28 -5.11 -0.90 2.42
C LEU A 28 -4.47 -0.55 3.78
N ASN A 29 -5.09 0.28 4.60
CA ASN A 29 -4.45 0.81 5.81
C ASN A 29 -4.18 -0.29 6.84
N ARG A 30 -5.16 -1.16 7.12
CA ARG A 30 -4.94 -2.22 8.12
C ARG A 30 -4.03 -3.33 7.59
N GLU A 31 -4.34 -3.90 6.43
CA GLU A 31 -3.60 -5.07 5.92
C GLU A 31 -2.27 -4.71 5.27
N VAL A 32 -2.20 -3.71 4.38
CA VAL A 32 -0.94 -3.29 3.75
C VAL A 32 -0.13 -2.40 4.70
N GLY A 33 -0.76 -1.43 5.38
CA GLY A 33 -0.07 -0.57 6.35
C GLY A 33 0.55 -1.38 7.50
N GLY A 34 -0.17 -2.34 8.08
CA GLY A 34 0.39 -3.21 9.11
C GLY A 34 1.56 -4.09 8.62
N LYS A 35 1.57 -4.48 7.33
CA LYS A 35 2.75 -5.14 6.73
C LYS A 35 3.90 -4.16 6.49
N ALA A 36 3.60 -2.94 6.05
CA ALA A 36 4.58 -1.88 5.83
C ALA A 36 5.32 -1.54 7.13
N GLU A 37 4.59 -1.40 8.23
CA GLU A 37 5.15 -1.19 9.58
C GLU A 37 6.06 -2.35 9.96
N ARG A 38 5.58 -3.59 9.84
CA ARG A 38 6.37 -4.77 10.18
C ARG A 38 7.65 -4.87 9.35
N TRP A 39 7.57 -4.66 8.03
CA TRP A 39 8.74 -4.66 7.16
C TRP A 39 9.73 -3.56 7.53
N ARG A 40 9.25 -2.35 7.81
CA ARG A 40 10.10 -1.25 8.27
C ARG A 40 10.80 -1.59 9.58
N GLY A 41 10.10 -2.26 10.50
CA GLY A 41 10.69 -2.78 11.75
C GLY A 41 11.81 -3.81 11.52
N HIS A 42 11.67 -4.68 10.51
CA HIS A 42 12.68 -5.70 10.21
C HIS A 42 13.85 -5.23 9.34
N PHE A 43 13.59 -4.37 8.35
CA PHE A 43 14.56 -4.00 7.30
C PHE A 43 14.98 -2.53 7.34
N GLY A 44 14.39 -1.72 8.24
CA GLY A 44 14.68 -0.29 8.36
C GLY A 44 14.41 0.48 7.06
N GLY A 45 15.25 1.47 6.77
CA GLY A 45 15.15 2.29 5.56
C GLY A 45 15.49 1.56 4.25
N GLN A 46 15.92 0.30 4.32
CA GLN A 46 16.23 -0.49 3.12
C GLN A 46 14.98 -1.05 2.44
N VAL A 47 13.80 -1.00 3.08
CA VAL A 47 12.55 -1.47 2.47
C VAL A 47 11.62 -0.31 2.15
N VAL A 48 11.03 -0.35 0.97
CA VAL A 48 9.96 0.51 0.49
C VAL A 48 8.72 -0.36 0.31
N THR A 49 7.54 0.11 0.73
CA THR A 49 6.29 -0.63 0.55
C THR A 49 5.44 -0.02 -0.54
N ALA A 50 4.91 -0.84 -1.44
CA ALA A 50 3.96 -0.41 -2.45
C ALA A 50 2.69 -1.27 -2.46
N ALA A 51 1.56 -0.63 -2.75
CA ALA A 51 0.28 -1.22 -2.98
C ALA A 51 -0.12 -1.06 -4.45
N VAL A 52 -0.37 -2.18 -5.13
CA VAL A 52 -0.97 -2.20 -6.47
C VAL A 52 -2.47 -2.49 -6.32
N LEU A 53 -3.29 -1.52 -6.69
CA LEU A 53 -4.71 -1.48 -6.36
C LEU A 53 -5.61 -1.56 -7.60
N ALA A 54 -6.75 -2.23 -7.44
CA ALA A 54 -7.82 -2.26 -8.43
C ALA A 54 -9.21 -2.13 -7.78
N GLY A 55 -10.16 -1.51 -8.48
CA GLY A 55 -11.55 -1.40 -8.02
C GLY A 55 -11.84 -0.10 -7.26
N MET A 56 -12.79 -0.14 -6.33
CA MET A 56 -13.29 1.06 -5.64
C MET A 56 -12.61 1.29 -4.29
N TYR A 57 -12.03 2.49 -4.14
CA TYR A 57 -11.35 2.94 -2.93
C TYR A 57 -11.89 4.27 -2.45
N ASP A 58 -11.91 4.45 -1.14
CA ASP A 58 -12.13 5.76 -0.55
C ASP A 58 -10.88 6.64 -0.70
N LEU A 59 -11.02 7.92 -1.08
CA LEU A 59 -9.88 8.81 -1.26
C LEU A 59 -9.08 9.01 0.04
N SER A 60 -9.76 9.15 1.17
CA SER A 60 -9.11 9.37 2.47
C SER A 60 -8.29 8.15 2.90
N CYS A 61 -8.72 6.95 2.52
CA CYS A 61 -7.96 5.71 2.70
C CYS A 61 -6.64 5.72 1.92
N LEU A 62 -6.65 6.17 0.65
CA LEU A 62 -5.44 6.28 -0.17
C LEU A 62 -4.46 7.30 0.41
N LEU A 63 -4.95 8.48 0.79
CA LEU A 63 -4.14 9.56 1.37
C LEU A 63 -3.50 9.13 2.69
N ALA A 64 -4.26 8.48 3.56
CA ALA A 64 -3.74 7.97 4.82
C ALA A 64 -2.62 6.93 4.60
N ALA A 65 -2.78 6.03 3.62
CA ALA A 65 -1.75 5.05 3.32
C ALA A 65 -0.46 5.69 2.77
N GLN A 66 -0.59 6.74 1.94
CA GLN A 66 0.56 7.49 1.44
C GLN A 66 1.27 8.26 2.56
N ALA A 67 0.51 8.86 3.48
CA ALA A 67 1.07 9.50 4.67
C ALA A 67 1.84 8.51 5.56
N ASP A 68 1.39 7.25 5.61
CA ASP A 68 2.07 6.16 6.33
C ASP A 68 3.27 5.56 5.57
N GLY A 69 3.63 6.11 4.40
CA GLY A 69 4.78 5.69 3.60
C GLY A 69 4.52 4.49 2.68
N VAL A 70 3.27 4.24 2.30
CA VAL A 70 2.90 3.26 1.28
C VAL A 70 2.75 3.96 -0.07
N HIS A 71 3.53 3.54 -1.07
CA HIS A 71 3.35 4.01 -2.44
C HIS A 71 2.13 3.31 -3.05
N VAL A 72 1.25 4.05 -3.72
CA VAL A 72 0.01 3.51 -4.31
C VAL A 72 0.07 3.62 -5.83
N SER A 73 -0.29 2.55 -6.54
CA SER A 73 -0.39 2.50 -8.01
C SER A 73 -1.55 1.61 -8.43
N GLY A 74 -2.06 1.80 -9.65
CA GLY A 74 -3.09 0.94 -10.26
C GLY A 74 -4.30 1.71 -10.81
N SER A 75 -5.35 0.98 -11.15
CA SER A 75 -6.60 1.53 -11.69
C SER A 75 -7.69 1.50 -10.63
N MET A 76 -7.91 2.64 -9.98
CA MET A 76 -8.88 2.79 -8.91
C MET A 76 -9.98 3.78 -9.31
N THR A 77 -11.21 3.46 -8.94
CA THR A 77 -12.31 4.43 -8.96
C THR A 77 -12.50 4.94 -7.54
N SER A 78 -12.39 6.24 -7.34
CA SER A 78 -12.59 6.81 -6.00
C SER A 78 -14.07 7.03 -5.73
N SER A 79 -14.55 6.65 -4.53
CA SER A 79 -15.76 7.31 -4.01
C SER A 79 -15.41 8.76 -3.64
N ARG A 80 -16.33 9.68 -3.92
CA ARG A 80 -16.21 11.08 -3.47
C ARG A 80 -16.39 11.18 -1.97
#